data_AF-A0A2T6DEA9-F1
#
_entry.id   AF-A0A2T6DEA9-F1
#
_cell.length_a   1.000
_cell.length_b   1.000
_cell.length_c   1.000
_cell.angle_alpha   90.00
_cell.angle_beta   90.00
_cell.angle_gamma   90.00
#
_symmetry.space_group_name_H-M   'P 1'
#
loop_
_entity.id
_entity.type
_entity.pdbx_description
1 polymer ?
#
loop_
_entity_poly.entity_id
_entity_poly.type
_entity_poly.pdbx_seq_one_letter_code
_entity_poly.pdbx_strand_id
1 'polypeptide(L)'
;METYERSVIIRTAVGKVFDFFRYTPNIRHLAPFPFRVLDVRMPPLPEAGARTEMDVRTWGLFQRWTLLCKEMREPSRDPLPPHPLAQALRIAADSPPAPAPAAAASPSAAPAPEGPSATGCNVHVAFRARIIMQAEFSPFRVWVHTLTLREAAEGGPVELTDRVDYEHRSGVTSLLLGALVRGEMDRLYTFRQGRAKRILEGASKPHTLSSRDEESQHKANAVRILSENEVRFRETDASPGGDKARR
;
A
#
# COMPACT_ATOMS: atom_id res chain seq x y z
N MET A 1 -6.02 -14.88 -9.26
CA MET A 1 -5.69 -13.45 -9.24
C MET A 1 -5.65 -13.00 -7.79
N GLU A 2 -4.57 -12.36 -7.37
CA GLU A 2 -4.38 -11.87 -6.01
C GLU A 2 -4.29 -10.35 -6.02
N THR A 3 -4.66 -9.74 -4.90
CA THR A 3 -4.58 -8.29 -4.70
C THR A 3 -3.76 -7.98 -3.44
N TYR A 4 -2.84 -7.04 -3.57
CA TYR A 4 -2.14 -6.39 -2.47
C TYR A 4 -2.52 -4.90 -2.43
N GLU A 5 -2.75 -4.33 -1.25
CA GLU A 5 -3.14 -2.93 -1.11
C GLU A 5 -2.52 -2.33 0.17
N ARG A 6 -2.04 -1.09 0.09
CA ARG A 6 -1.49 -0.36 1.23
C ARG A 6 -1.69 1.15 1.08
N SER A 7 -2.10 1.81 2.15
CA SER A 7 -2.21 3.28 2.23
C SER A 7 -1.17 3.90 3.16
N VAL A 8 -0.77 5.14 2.87
CA VAL A 8 -0.01 6.02 3.76
C VAL A 8 -0.52 7.46 3.66
N ILE A 9 -0.48 8.18 4.79
CA ILE A 9 -0.77 9.62 4.82
C ILE A 9 0.53 10.42 4.67
N ILE A 10 0.56 11.34 3.70
CA ILE A 10 1.66 12.25 3.40
C ILE A 10 1.17 13.70 3.57
N ARG A 11 1.84 14.48 4.42
CA ARG A 11 1.52 15.87 4.74
C ARG A 11 2.12 16.83 3.71
N THR A 12 1.59 16.80 2.50
CA THR A 12 1.95 17.72 1.41
C THR A 12 0.81 17.83 0.41
N ALA A 13 0.81 18.87 -0.43
CA ALA A 13 -0.17 19.04 -1.50
C ALA A 13 -0.19 17.88 -2.51
N VAL A 14 -1.38 17.51 -2.99
CA VAL A 14 -1.60 16.39 -3.92
C VAL A 14 -0.80 16.51 -5.21
N GLY A 15 -0.66 17.72 -5.77
CA GLY A 15 0.12 17.97 -6.98
C GLY A 15 1.57 17.57 -6.82
N LYS A 16 2.19 17.89 -5.67
CA LYS A 16 3.57 17.51 -5.38
C LYS A 16 3.74 15.98 -5.28
N VAL A 17 2.78 15.29 -4.66
CA VAL A 17 2.81 13.81 -4.59
C VAL A 17 2.66 13.22 -6.00
N PHE A 18 1.73 13.75 -6.78
CA PHE A 18 1.47 13.30 -8.15
C PHE A 18 2.71 13.48 -9.04
N ASP A 19 3.30 14.68 -9.06
CA ASP A 19 4.49 14.98 -9.84
C ASP A 19 5.68 14.11 -9.44
N PHE A 20 5.82 13.80 -8.15
CA PHE A 20 6.86 12.91 -7.65
C PHE A 20 6.72 11.48 -8.21
N PHE A 21 5.52 10.92 -8.27
CA PHE A 21 5.30 9.59 -8.85
C PHE A 21 5.24 9.58 -10.38
N ARG A 22 4.89 10.71 -10.99
CA ARG A 22 4.96 10.92 -12.44
C ARG A 22 6.41 11.04 -12.90
N TYR A 23 7.31 11.62 -12.11
CA TYR A 23 8.72 11.76 -12.46
C TYR A 23 9.46 10.42 -12.32
N THR A 24 9.64 9.74 -13.44
CA THR A 24 10.05 8.34 -13.48
C THR A 24 11.44 8.04 -12.90
N PRO A 25 12.44 8.94 -12.97
CA PRO A 25 13.72 8.70 -12.29
C PRO A 25 13.58 8.51 -10.77
N ASN A 26 12.52 9.03 -10.14
CA ASN A 26 12.30 8.86 -8.70
C ASN A 26 12.10 7.40 -8.29
N ILE A 27 11.70 6.51 -9.20
CA ILE A 27 11.47 5.09 -8.87
C ILE A 27 12.74 4.40 -8.34
N ARG A 28 13.93 4.86 -8.77
CA ARG A 28 15.22 4.35 -8.29
C ARG A 28 15.41 4.60 -6.79
N HIS A 29 14.78 5.63 -6.25
CA HIS A 29 14.83 5.96 -4.82
C HIS A 29 13.78 5.23 -3.99
N LEU A 30 12.87 4.50 -4.63
CA LEU A 30 11.72 3.84 -3.98
C LEU A 30 11.87 2.32 -3.90
N ALA A 31 13.00 1.78 -4.37
CA ALA A 31 13.28 0.36 -4.46
C ALA A 31 14.20 -0.07 -3.29
N PRO A 32 13.71 -0.89 -2.33
CA PRO A 32 14.52 -1.39 -1.23
C PRO A 32 15.44 -2.51 -1.68
N PHE A 33 16.64 -2.61 -1.11
CA PHE A 33 17.41 -3.86 -1.21
C PHE A 33 16.59 -5.08 -0.70
N PRO A 34 16.65 -6.26 -1.35
CA PRO A 34 17.47 -6.60 -2.52
C PRO A 34 16.84 -6.22 -3.87
N PHE A 35 15.66 -5.60 -3.90
CA PHE A 35 14.99 -5.11 -5.10
C PHE A 35 15.61 -3.77 -5.55
N ARG A 36 16.42 -3.78 -6.60
CA ARG A 36 17.05 -2.57 -7.15
C ARG A 36 16.56 -2.30 -8.55
N VAL A 37 16.17 -1.06 -8.80
CA VAL A 37 15.98 -0.56 -10.16
C VAL A 37 17.33 -0.09 -10.68
N LEU A 38 17.90 -0.83 -11.63
CA LEU A 38 19.21 -0.56 -12.20
C LEU A 38 19.14 0.51 -13.29
N ASP A 39 18.18 0.36 -14.19
CA ASP A 39 17.96 1.29 -15.29
C ASP A 39 16.46 1.51 -15.53
N VAL A 40 16.13 2.68 -16.06
CA VAL A 40 14.77 3.07 -16.45
C VAL A 40 14.89 3.84 -17.75
N ARG A 41 14.34 3.28 -18.82
CA ARG A 41 14.35 3.88 -20.16
C ARG A 41 12.95 4.37 -20.48
N MET A 42 12.77 5.67 -20.36
CA MET A 42 11.47 6.32 -20.58
C MET A 42 11.65 7.85 -20.62
N PRO A 43 10.71 8.57 -21.25
CA PRO A 43 10.51 9.98 -20.94
C PRO A 43 10.40 10.24 -19.43
N PRO A 44 10.93 11.37 -18.93
CA PRO A 44 10.86 11.70 -17.51
C PRO A 44 9.42 11.89 -17.01
N LEU A 45 8.50 12.26 -17.90
CA LEU A 45 7.09 12.51 -17.62
C LEU A 45 6.23 11.69 -18.60
N PRO A 46 5.87 10.44 -18.25
CA PRO A 46 5.03 9.61 -19.09
C PRO A 46 3.59 10.10 -19.12
N GLU A 47 2.94 9.88 -20.26
CA GLU A 47 1.51 10.07 -20.45
C GLU A 47 0.81 8.70 -20.58
N ALA A 48 -0.52 8.68 -20.59
CA ALA A 48 -1.26 7.46 -20.92
C ALA A 48 -0.84 6.94 -22.32
N GLY A 49 -0.62 5.64 -22.44
CA GLY A 49 -0.08 4.99 -23.63
C GLY A 49 1.45 4.89 -23.66
N ALA A 50 2.17 5.63 -22.81
CA ALA A 50 3.63 5.55 -22.76
C ALA A 50 4.11 4.20 -22.22
N ARG A 51 5.21 3.70 -22.80
CA ARG A 51 5.91 2.50 -22.35
C ARG A 51 7.15 2.85 -21.53
N THR A 52 7.36 2.08 -20.49
CA THR A 52 8.52 2.10 -19.62
C THR A 52 9.27 0.79 -19.77
N GLU A 53 10.56 0.84 -20.06
CA GLU A 53 11.43 -0.31 -19.83
C GLU A 53 12.22 -0.09 -18.55
N MET A 54 12.28 -1.12 -17.71
CA MET A 54 12.97 -1.09 -16.43
C MET A 54 13.80 -2.35 -16.27
N ASP A 55 15.08 -2.17 -15.98
CA ASP A 55 15.96 -3.27 -15.61
C ASP A 55 16.00 -3.35 -14.08
N VAL A 56 15.53 -4.47 -13.55
CA VAL A 56 15.36 -4.74 -12.12
C VAL A 56 16.29 -5.86 -11.70
N ARG A 57 16.89 -5.74 -10.53
CA ARG A 57 17.59 -6.83 -9.86
C ARG A 57 16.87 -7.21 -8.59
N THR A 58 16.51 -8.47 -8.46
CA THR A 58 15.77 -9.00 -7.31
C THR A 58 16.50 -10.27 -6.86
N TRP A 59 17.01 -10.29 -5.62
CA TRP A 59 17.78 -11.42 -5.07
C TRP A 59 18.97 -11.83 -5.96
N GLY A 60 19.63 -10.85 -6.58
CA GLY A 60 20.75 -11.10 -7.48
C GLY A 60 20.37 -11.41 -8.92
N LEU A 61 19.12 -11.82 -9.19
CA LEU A 61 18.62 -12.13 -10.53
C LEU A 61 18.26 -10.87 -11.29
N PHE A 62 18.74 -10.77 -12.53
CA PHE A 62 18.39 -9.69 -13.44
C PHE A 62 17.06 -9.99 -14.15
N GLN A 63 16.18 -9.01 -14.18
CA GLN A 63 14.88 -9.08 -14.84
C GLN A 63 14.62 -7.79 -15.59
N ARG A 64 14.15 -7.90 -16.83
CA ARG A 64 13.60 -6.77 -17.58
C ARG A 64 12.11 -6.71 -17.38
N TRP A 65 11.59 -5.51 -17.16
CA TRP A 65 10.17 -5.22 -17.06
C TRP A 65 9.80 -4.23 -18.16
N THR A 66 8.67 -4.46 -18.82
CA THR A 66 8.04 -3.49 -19.73
C THR A 66 6.69 -3.13 -19.17
N LEU A 67 6.48 -1.87 -18.81
CA LEU A 67 5.23 -1.35 -18.26
C LEU A 67 4.57 -0.40 -19.26
N LEU A 68 3.26 -0.50 -19.39
CA LEU A 68 2.40 0.42 -20.12
C LEU A 68 1.62 1.27 -19.13
N CYS A 69 1.72 2.60 -19.24
CA CYS A 69 0.85 3.51 -18.52
C CYS A 69 -0.54 3.47 -19.14
N LYS A 70 -1.48 2.74 -18.52
CA LYS A 70 -2.86 2.58 -19.03
C LYS A 70 -3.70 3.83 -18.81
N GLU A 71 -3.58 4.44 -17.64
CA GLU A 71 -4.32 5.64 -17.27
C GLU A 71 -3.39 6.55 -16.47
N MET A 72 -3.44 7.85 -16.78
CA MET A 72 -2.80 8.91 -16.01
C MET A 72 -3.85 10.01 -15.84
N ARG A 73 -4.40 10.12 -14.65
CA ARG A 73 -5.38 11.16 -14.30
C ARG A 73 -4.73 12.12 -13.32
N GLU A 74 -4.55 13.36 -13.78
CA GLU A 74 -4.02 14.45 -12.96
C GLU A 74 -4.98 14.80 -11.82
N PRO A 75 -4.50 15.46 -10.75
CA PRO A 75 -5.35 15.91 -9.66
C PRO A 75 -6.47 16.83 -10.15
N SER A 76 -7.70 16.31 -10.19
CA SER A 76 -8.91 17.10 -10.49
C SER A 76 -9.79 17.22 -9.26
N ARG A 77 -10.60 18.29 -9.23
CA ARG A 77 -11.66 18.50 -8.22
C ARG A 77 -12.93 17.68 -8.49
N ASP A 78 -12.84 16.63 -9.31
CA ASP A 78 -14.03 15.88 -9.69
C ASP A 78 -14.75 15.36 -8.43
N PRO A 79 -16.04 15.70 -8.25
CA PRO A 79 -16.77 15.28 -7.07
C PRO A 79 -16.76 13.75 -6.99
N LEU A 80 -16.53 13.24 -5.79
CA LEU A 80 -16.58 11.80 -5.56
C LEU A 80 -17.93 11.25 -6.02
N PRO A 81 -17.99 10.12 -6.76
CA PRO A 81 -19.12 9.23 -6.58
C PRO A 81 -19.16 8.86 -5.09
N PRO A 82 -20.33 8.94 -4.42
CA PRO A 82 -20.42 8.73 -2.99
C PRO A 82 -19.75 7.41 -2.59
N HIS A 83 -18.89 7.45 -1.57
CA HIS A 83 -18.23 6.25 -1.08
C HIS A 83 -19.30 5.23 -0.64
N PRO A 84 -19.21 3.93 -0.96
CA PRO A 84 -20.24 2.95 -0.60
C PRO A 84 -20.58 2.95 0.90
N LEU A 85 -19.59 3.11 1.77
CA LEU A 85 -19.82 3.28 3.21
C LEU A 85 -20.50 4.62 3.57
N ALA A 86 -20.15 5.72 2.91
CA ALA A 86 -20.83 6.99 3.16
C ALA A 86 -22.29 6.95 2.66
N GLN A 87 -22.54 6.23 1.56
CA GLN A 87 -23.86 5.97 1.04
C GLN A 87 -24.64 5.02 1.95
N ALA A 88 -24.03 3.95 2.45
CA ALA A 88 -24.64 3.03 3.41
C ALA A 88 -24.95 3.72 4.74
N LEU A 89 -24.06 4.60 5.23
CA LEU A 89 -24.29 5.39 6.43
C LEU A 89 -25.40 6.42 6.23
N ARG A 90 -25.49 7.07 5.06
CA ARG A 90 -26.64 7.93 4.72
C ARG A 90 -27.94 7.14 4.65
N ILE A 91 -27.93 5.99 3.96
CA ILE A 91 -29.11 5.09 3.90
C ILE A 91 -29.52 4.64 5.31
N ALA A 92 -28.56 4.32 6.19
CA ALA A 92 -28.84 3.95 7.57
C ALA A 92 -29.37 5.13 8.41
N ALA A 93 -28.87 6.35 8.18
CA ALA A 93 -29.33 7.57 8.85
C ALA A 93 -30.70 8.04 8.37
N ASP A 94 -31.01 7.83 7.08
CA ASP A 94 -32.30 8.16 6.45
C ASP A 94 -33.33 7.04 6.62
N SER A 95 -32.92 5.86 7.11
CA SER A 95 -33.85 4.79 7.47
C SER A 95 -34.67 5.23 8.69
N PRO A 96 -36.01 5.12 8.65
CA PRO A 96 -36.83 5.43 9.80
C PRO A 96 -36.35 4.58 10.99
N PRO A 97 -36.30 5.15 12.21
CA PRO A 97 -35.91 4.38 13.38
C PRO A 97 -36.79 3.14 13.45
N ALA A 98 -36.15 1.99 13.68
CA ALA A 98 -36.89 0.75 13.90
C ALA A 98 -38.01 1.02 14.92
N PRO A 99 -39.25 0.56 14.68
CA PRO A 99 -40.35 0.80 15.61
C PRO A 99 -39.88 0.36 16.99
N ALA A 100 -39.94 1.30 17.94
CA ALA A 100 -39.50 1.03 19.30
C ALA A 100 -40.19 -0.25 19.77
N PRO A 101 -39.46 -1.24 20.32
CA PRO A 101 -40.11 -2.37 20.95
C PRO A 101 -41.10 -1.81 21.96
N ALA A 102 -42.36 -2.24 21.89
CA ALA A 102 -43.44 -1.71 22.70
C ALA A 102 -43.03 -1.73 24.18
N ALA A 103 -42.58 -0.59 24.69
CA ALA A 103 -42.04 -0.48 26.02
C ALA A 103 -43.21 -0.32 26.99
N ALA A 104 -43.38 -1.33 27.83
CA ALA A 104 -44.18 -1.26 29.04
C ALA A 104 -43.75 -0.05 29.88
N ALA A 105 -44.74 0.62 30.47
CA ALA A 105 -44.65 1.89 31.16
C ALA A 105 -43.47 2.01 32.15
N SER A 106 -42.64 3.03 31.95
CA SER A 106 -41.55 3.46 32.83
C SER A 106 -42.05 4.29 34.02
N PRO A 107 -41.34 4.28 35.16
CA PRO A 107 -41.31 5.43 36.05
C PRO A 107 -40.18 6.41 35.68
N SER A 108 -40.53 7.68 35.82
CA SER A 108 -39.80 8.92 35.57
C SER A 108 -38.34 8.96 36.06
N ALA A 109 -37.40 9.36 35.19
CA ALA A 109 -36.03 9.70 35.54
C ALA A 109 -35.56 10.97 34.80
N ALA A 110 -34.71 11.74 35.49
CA ALA A 110 -34.28 13.11 35.26
C ALA A 110 -33.60 13.41 33.88
N PRO A 111 -33.58 14.68 33.45
CA PRO A 111 -32.98 15.10 32.18
C PRO A 111 -31.46 14.93 32.17
N ALA A 112 -30.95 14.23 31.16
CA ALA A 112 -29.52 14.06 30.90
C ALA A 112 -28.93 15.32 30.21
N PRO A 113 -27.64 15.65 30.44
CA PRO A 113 -26.98 16.78 29.80
C PRO A 113 -26.79 16.54 28.30
N GLU A 114 -27.15 17.54 27.50
CA GLU A 114 -26.94 17.60 26.06
C GLU A 114 -25.44 17.47 25.74
N GLY A 115 -25.03 16.28 25.29
CA GLY A 115 -23.69 16.05 24.77
C GLY A 115 -23.49 16.74 23.42
N PRO A 116 -22.25 17.13 23.08
CA PRO A 116 -21.96 17.81 21.83
C PRO A 116 -22.38 16.93 20.65
N SER A 117 -23.34 17.44 19.88
CA SER A 117 -23.82 16.86 18.63
C SER A 117 -22.62 16.59 17.72
N ALA A 118 -22.36 15.32 17.44
CA ALA A 118 -21.34 14.88 16.49
C ALA A 118 -21.82 15.21 15.07
N THR A 119 -21.67 16.48 14.68
CA THR A 119 -21.92 16.93 13.32
C THR A 119 -21.04 16.11 12.38
N GLY A 120 -21.69 15.22 11.62
CA GLY A 120 -21.04 14.31 10.69
C GLY A 120 -20.10 15.07 9.78
N CYS A 121 -18.81 14.82 9.95
CA CYS A 121 -17.78 15.34 9.07
C CYS A 121 -17.95 14.64 7.72
N ASN A 122 -18.76 15.21 6.83
CA ASN A 122 -18.75 14.86 5.42
C ASN A 122 -17.36 15.25 4.91
N VAL A 123 -16.44 14.29 4.88
CA VAL A 123 -15.10 14.49 4.32
C VAL A 123 -15.28 14.63 2.81
N HIS A 124 -15.43 15.87 2.37
CA HIS A 124 -15.38 16.23 0.96
C HIS A 124 -13.94 16.02 0.50
N VAL A 125 -13.68 14.90 -0.17
CA VAL A 125 -12.38 14.72 -0.83
C VAL A 125 -12.27 15.81 -1.89
N ALA A 126 -11.26 16.65 -1.73
CA ALA A 126 -11.11 17.84 -2.56
C ALA A 126 -10.46 17.50 -3.91
N PHE A 127 -9.56 16.50 -3.93
CA PHE A 127 -8.81 16.14 -5.14
C PHE A 127 -8.57 14.65 -5.27
N ARG A 128 -8.55 14.19 -6.52
CA ARG A 128 -8.19 12.81 -6.88
C ARG A 128 -7.23 12.77 -8.05
N ALA A 129 -6.20 11.95 -7.92
CA ALA A 129 -5.34 11.57 -9.02
C ALA A 129 -5.17 10.04 -9.06
N ARG A 130 -4.90 9.51 -10.25
CA ARG A 130 -4.76 8.07 -10.46
C ARG A 130 -3.72 7.77 -11.52
N ILE A 131 -2.86 6.79 -11.25
CA ILE A 131 -1.90 6.24 -12.20
C ILE A 131 -2.11 4.73 -12.28
N ILE A 132 -2.28 4.18 -13.48
CA ILE A 132 -2.38 2.73 -13.70
C ILE A 132 -1.24 2.28 -14.60
N MET A 133 -0.39 1.41 -14.07
CA MET A 133 0.70 0.79 -14.80
C MET A 133 0.41 -0.70 -14.97
N GLN A 134 0.39 -1.18 -16.21
CA GLN A 134 0.24 -2.60 -16.50
C GLN A 134 1.55 -3.15 -17.05
N ALA A 135 2.02 -4.29 -16.55
CA ALA A 135 3.16 -4.95 -17.16
C ALA A 135 2.75 -5.66 -18.47
N GLU A 136 3.46 -5.38 -19.55
CA GLU A 136 3.43 -6.14 -20.80
C GLU A 136 4.46 -7.28 -20.75
N PHE A 137 5.60 -7.06 -20.08
CA PHE A 137 6.64 -8.07 -19.86
C PHE A 137 7.09 -8.05 -18.39
N SER A 138 6.91 -9.16 -17.68
CA SER A 138 7.28 -9.34 -16.27
C SER A 138 7.35 -10.84 -15.90
N PRO A 139 7.91 -11.21 -14.73
CA PRO A 139 7.84 -12.59 -14.23
C PRO A 139 6.41 -13.03 -13.87
N PHE A 140 5.47 -12.09 -13.73
CA PHE A 140 4.06 -12.38 -13.49
C PHE A 140 3.33 -12.63 -14.81
N ARG A 141 2.22 -13.37 -14.75
CA ARG A 141 1.29 -13.51 -15.88
C ARG A 141 0.46 -12.24 -16.04
N VAL A 142 0.00 -11.69 -14.92
CA VAL A 142 -0.71 -10.41 -14.84
C VAL A 142 -0.03 -9.57 -13.77
N TRP A 143 0.16 -8.29 -14.06
CA TRP A 143 0.61 -7.29 -13.09
C TRP A 143 -0.02 -5.94 -13.46
N VAL A 144 -0.88 -5.44 -12.57
CA VAL A 144 -1.50 -4.12 -12.69
C VAL A 144 -1.27 -3.39 -11.38
N HIS A 145 -0.49 -2.32 -11.42
CA HIS A 145 -0.25 -1.44 -10.29
C HIS A 145 -1.09 -0.18 -10.46
N THR A 146 -2.00 0.06 -9.52
CA THR A 146 -2.81 1.28 -9.42
C THR A 146 -2.31 2.11 -8.25
N LEU A 147 -1.94 3.35 -8.52
CA LEU A 147 -1.66 4.37 -7.52
C LEU A 147 -2.82 5.35 -7.47
N THR A 148 -3.39 5.55 -6.29
CA THR A 148 -4.49 6.51 -6.07
C THR A 148 -4.06 7.55 -5.05
N LEU A 149 -4.32 8.82 -5.35
CA LEU A 149 -4.11 9.93 -4.43
C LEU A 149 -5.48 10.52 -4.07
N ARG A 150 -5.71 10.75 -2.77
CA ARG A 150 -6.93 11.39 -2.27
C ARG A 150 -6.56 12.46 -1.26
N GLU A 151 -7.09 13.66 -1.45
CA GLU A 151 -6.89 14.77 -0.51
C GLU A 151 -8.14 14.96 0.34
N ALA A 152 -8.00 14.93 1.67
CA ALA A 152 -9.15 14.98 2.59
C ALA A 152 -9.87 16.35 2.60
N ALA A 153 -9.13 17.41 2.30
CA ALA A 153 -9.60 18.79 2.15
C ALA A 153 -8.57 19.55 1.29
N GLU A 154 -8.93 20.68 0.70
CA GLU A 154 -7.99 21.47 -0.11
C GLU A 154 -6.80 21.97 0.72
N GLY A 155 -5.58 21.69 0.25
CA GLY A 155 -4.33 21.94 0.96
C GLY A 155 -4.05 20.95 2.10
N GLY A 156 -4.87 19.92 2.25
CA GLY A 156 -4.82 18.94 3.32
C GLY A 156 -3.79 17.83 3.12
N PRO A 157 -3.70 16.90 4.08
CA PRO A 157 -2.89 15.70 3.91
C PRO A 157 -3.44 14.82 2.79
N VAL A 158 -2.54 14.16 2.08
CA VAL A 158 -2.85 13.26 0.96
C VAL A 158 -2.73 11.82 1.44
N GLU A 159 -3.79 11.04 1.23
CA GLU A 159 -3.74 9.59 1.27
C GLU A 159 -3.19 9.08 -0.06
N LEU A 160 -2.04 8.41 -0.01
CA LEU A 160 -1.46 7.64 -1.10
C LEU A 160 -1.81 6.16 -0.90
N THR A 161 -2.53 5.57 -1.84
CA THR A 161 -2.84 4.14 -1.86
C THR A 161 -2.16 3.47 -3.05
N ASP A 162 -1.33 2.47 -2.77
CA ASP A 162 -0.80 1.55 -3.77
C ASP A 162 -1.62 0.27 -3.75
N ARG A 163 -2.18 -0.12 -4.91
CA ARG A 163 -2.87 -1.38 -5.12
C ARG A 163 -2.21 -2.16 -6.26
N VAL A 164 -1.89 -3.42 -6.05
CA VAL A 164 -1.33 -4.32 -7.05
C VAL A 164 -2.25 -5.52 -7.23
N ASP A 165 -2.76 -5.69 -8.44
CA ASP A 165 -3.45 -6.89 -8.87
C ASP A 165 -2.46 -7.74 -9.69
N TYR A 166 -2.22 -8.98 -9.26
CA TYR A 166 -1.21 -9.85 -9.89
C TYR A 166 -1.65 -11.31 -10.02
N GLU A 167 -1.03 -12.02 -10.95
CA GLU A 167 -1.22 -13.46 -11.16
C GLU A 167 0.13 -14.13 -11.44
N HIS A 168 0.43 -15.21 -10.72
CA HIS A 168 1.63 -16.01 -10.93
C HIS A 168 1.55 -16.83 -12.23
N ARG A 169 2.69 -17.10 -12.88
CA ARG A 169 2.74 -17.97 -14.06
C ARG A 169 2.53 -19.47 -13.74
N SER A 170 2.72 -19.89 -12.48
CA SER A 170 2.68 -21.30 -12.07
C SER A 170 1.37 -21.64 -11.32
N GLY A 171 0.50 -22.44 -11.94
CA GLY A 171 -0.85 -22.74 -11.46
C GLY A 171 -0.98 -23.70 -10.27
N VAL A 172 0.09 -24.36 -9.78
CA VAL A 172 -0.01 -25.39 -8.72
C VAL A 172 0.98 -25.21 -7.55
N THR A 173 2.15 -24.59 -7.76
CA THR A 173 3.09 -24.21 -6.66
C THR A 173 2.70 -22.91 -5.93
N SER A 174 1.46 -22.46 -6.10
CA SER A 174 1.01 -21.09 -5.80
C SER A 174 0.82 -20.78 -4.32
N LEU A 175 0.48 -21.74 -3.45
CA LEU A 175 0.15 -21.43 -2.04
C LEU A 175 1.38 -20.97 -1.23
N LEU A 176 2.48 -21.73 -1.25
CA LEU A 176 3.70 -21.36 -0.54
C LEU A 176 4.39 -20.16 -1.19
N LEU A 177 4.36 -20.07 -2.52
CA LEU A 177 4.94 -18.95 -3.26
C LEU A 177 4.15 -17.65 -3.05
N GLY A 178 2.81 -17.75 -2.92
CA GLY A 178 1.93 -16.61 -2.69
C GLY A 178 2.18 -15.94 -1.34
N ALA A 179 2.36 -16.72 -0.27
CA ALA A 179 2.71 -16.17 1.04
C ALA A 179 4.07 -15.44 1.03
N LEU A 180 5.07 -16.03 0.37
CA LEU A 180 6.39 -15.41 0.21
C LEU A 180 6.30 -14.10 -0.59
N VAL A 181 5.59 -14.12 -1.72
CA VAL A 181 5.40 -12.96 -2.59
C VAL A 181 4.67 -11.85 -1.85
N ARG A 182 3.60 -12.17 -1.12
CA ARG A 182 2.86 -11.20 -0.31
C ARG A 182 3.76 -10.56 0.77
N GLY A 183 4.61 -11.35 1.43
CA GLY A 183 5.59 -10.82 2.39
C GLY A 183 6.61 -9.88 1.75
N GLU A 184 7.08 -10.21 0.55
CA GLU A 184 7.98 -9.33 -0.22
C GLU A 184 7.26 -8.07 -0.72
N MET A 185 6.00 -8.15 -1.13
CA MET A 185 5.18 -6.98 -1.48
C MET A 185 5.00 -6.06 -0.26
N ASP A 186 4.71 -6.61 0.92
CA ASP A 186 4.56 -5.80 2.13
C ASP A 186 5.85 -5.06 2.48
N ARG A 187 7.00 -5.73 2.40
CA ARG A 187 8.33 -5.11 2.59
C ARG A 187 8.59 -4.02 1.55
N LEU A 188 8.37 -4.32 0.26
CA LEU A 188 8.58 -3.41 -0.85
C LEU A 188 7.75 -2.13 -0.71
N TYR A 189 6.45 -2.29 -0.49
CA TYR A 189 5.53 -1.16 -0.42
C TYR A 189 5.61 -0.39 0.89
N THR A 190 5.93 -1.05 2.02
CA THR A 190 6.25 -0.37 3.28
C THR A 190 7.46 0.54 3.11
N PHE A 191 8.54 0.04 2.51
CA PHE A 191 9.73 0.85 2.26
C PHE A 191 9.43 1.99 1.28
N ARG A 192 8.82 1.69 0.13
CA ARG A 192 8.46 2.67 -0.91
C ARG A 192 7.65 3.82 -0.32
N GLN A 193 6.58 3.53 0.41
CA GLN A 193 5.70 4.54 0.99
C GLN A 193 6.40 5.32 2.11
N GLY A 194 7.14 4.65 2.99
CA GLY A 194 7.91 5.32 4.04
C GLY A 194 9.02 6.23 3.48
N ARG A 195 9.64 5.83 2.37
CA ARG A 195 10.67 6.62 1.68
C ARG A 195 10.06 7.80 0.93
N ALA A 196 8.99 7.59 0.17
CA ALA A 196 8.25 8.66 -0.50
C ALA A 196 7.78 9.72 0.50
N LYS A 197 7.16 9.31 1.61
CA LYS A 197 6.74 10.20 2.70
C LYS A 197 7.88 11.07 3.21
N ARG A 198 9.03 10.46 3.57
CA ARG A 198 10.20 11.19 4.07
C ARG A 198 10.74 12.22 3.07
N ILE A 199 10.81 11.87 1.79
CA ILE A 199 11.26 12.78 0.73
C ILE A 199 10.27 13.95 0.57
N LEU A 200 8.97 13.65 0.49
CA LEU A 200 7.93 14.62 0.19
C LEU A 200 7.65 15.60 1.35
N GLU A 201 7.74 15.12 2.59
CA GLU A 201 7.60 15.93 3.82
C GLU A 201 8.90 16.67 4.22
N GLY A 202 9.96 16.58 3.41
CA GLY A 202 11.22 17.29 3.66
C GLY A 202 12.08 16.72 4.78
N ALA A 203 11.71 15.56 5.35
CA ALA A 203 12.51 14.85 6.35
C ALA A 203 13.78 14.19 5.78
N SER A 204 14.01 14.30 4.47
CA SER A 204 15.25 13.89 3.83
C SER A 204 15.57 14.90 2.72
N LYS A 205 16.73 15.56 2.81
CA LYS A 205 17.35 16.09 1.58
C LYS A 205 17.48 14.90 0.62
N PRO A 206 17.30 15.07 -0.70
CA PRO A 206 17.67 14.06 -1.69
C PRO A 206 19.20 13.91 -1.69
N HIS A 207 19.74 13.39 -0.58
CA HIS A 207 21.13 13.01 -0.46
C HIS A 207 21.26 11.69 -1.18
N THR A 208 22.25 11.65 -2.07
CA THR A 208 22.95 10.45 -2.52
C THR A 208 23.08 9.49 -1.35
N LEU A 209 22.17 8.51 -1.25
CA LEU A 209 22.28 7.46 -0.25
C LEU A 209 23.56 6.71 -0.57
N SER A 210 24.57 6.90 0.25
CA SER A 210 25.74 6.04 0.27
C SER A 210 25.22 4.62 0.49
N SER A 211 25.50 3.73 -0.44
CA SER A 211 25.13 2.31 -0.39
C SER A 211 25.52 1.62 0.93
N ARG A 212 26.45 2.20 1.70
CA ARG A 212 26.88 1.73 3.02
C ARG A 212 25.82 1.84 4.12
N ASP A 213 24.99 2.88 4.13
CA ASP A 213 24.01 3.06 5.21
C ASP A 213 22.83 2.09 5.02
N GLU A 214 22.43 1.85 3.78
CA GLU A 214 21.43 0.84 3.43
C GLU A 214 21.94 -0.58 3.70
N GLU A 215 23.20 -0.88 3.35
CA GLU A 215 23.80 -2.19 3.63
C GLU A 215 23.92 -2.46 5.13
N SER A 216 24.24 -1.43 5.93
CA SER A 216 24.35 -1.55 7.39
C SER A 216 23.00 -1.81 8.06
N GLN A 217 21.96 -1.08 7.65
CA GLN A 217 20.61 -1.30 8.18
C GLN A 217 20.02 -2.65 7.74
N HIS A 218 20.38 -3.12 6.54
CA HIS A 218 19.98 -4.45 6.07
C HIS A 218 20.74 -5.59 6.74
N LYS A 219 22.05 -5.45 6.99
CA LYS A 219 22.81 -6.42 7.78
C LYS A 219 22.19 -6.58 9.18
N ALA A 220 21.84 -5.47 9.82
CA ALA A 220 21.14 -5.49 11.11
C ALA A 220 19.79 -6.22 11.04
N ASN A 221 18.97 -5.95 10.01
CA ASN A 221 17.69 -6.62 9.84
C ASN A 221 17.80 -8.11 9.45
N ALA A 222 18.77 -8.49 8.62
CA ALA A 222 19.00 -9.87 8.23
C ALA A 222 19.45 -10.73 9.42
N VAL A 223 20.35 -10.20 10.26
CA VAL A 223 20.76 -10.85 11.52
C VAL A 223 19.56 -11.02 12.45
N ARG A 224 18.67 -10.04 12.54
CA ARG A 224 17.44 -10.14 13.35
C ARG A 224 16.51 -11.25 12.86
N ILE A 225 16.29 -11.38 11.56
CA ILE A 225 15.41 -12.42 10.99
C ILE A 225 16.03 -13.82 11.16
N LEU A 226 17.34 -13.95 10.93
CA LEU A 226 18.02 -15.23 11.12
C LEU A 226 17.98 -15.68 12.58
N SER A 227 18.18 -14.77 13.53
CA SER A 227 18.07 -15.08 14.96
C SER A 227 16.64 -15.43 15.39
N GLU A 228 15.61 -14.74 14.89
CA GLU A 228 14.21 -15.08 15.14
C GLU A 228 13.83 -16.48 14.60
N ASN A 229 14.38 -16.87 13.45
CA ASN A 229 14.13 -18.20 12.88
C ASN A 229 14.91 -19.32 13.58
N GLU A 230 16.14 -19.06 14.05
CA GLU A 230 16.93 -20.06 14.77
C GLU A 230 16.29 -20.42 16.12
N VAL A 231 15.70 -19.44 16.81
CA VAL A 231 14.91 -19.67 18.05
C VAL A 231 13.71 -20.57 17.76
N ARG A 232 12.97 -20.29 16.68
CA ARG A 232 11.79 -21.07 16.30
C ARG A 232 12.13 -22.52 15.93
N PHE A 233 13.31 -22.75 15.33
CA PHE A 233 13.74 -24.10 14.96
C PHE A 233 14.10 -24.96 16.18
N ARG A 234 14.72 -24.37 17.21
CA ARG A 234 15.05 -25.08 18.46
C ARG A 234 13.83 -25.45 19.29
N GLU A 235 12.75 -24.68 19.21
CA GLU A 235 11.49 -25.02 19.91
C GLU A 235 10.78 -26.22 19.28
N THR A 236 10.91 -26.42 17.96
CA THR A 236 10.30 -27.58 17.27
C THR A 236 11.03 -28.90 17.52
N ASP A 237 12.33 -28.87 17.80
CA ASP A 237 13.11 -30.07 18.13
C ASP A 237 13.00 -30.48 19.61
N ALA A 238 12.40 -29.62 20.45
CA ALA A 238 12.16 -29.90 21.87
C ALA A 238 10.82 -30.62 22.12
N SER A 239 10.31 -31.40 21.15
CA SER A 239 9.19 -32.31 21.41
C SER A 239 9.73 -33.54 22.15
N PRO A 240 9.43 -33.73 23.44
CA PRO A 240 9.93 -34.86 24.19
C PRO A 240 9.33 -36.13 23.60
N GLY A 241 10.19 -37.01 23.10
CA GLY A 241 9.82 -38.33 22.61
C GLY A 241 8.99 -39.08 23.66
N GLY A 242 7.67 -39.08 23.45
CA GLY A 242 6.72 -39.90 24.17
C GLY A 242 6.93 -41.36 23.84
N ASP A 243 7.74 -42.00 24.68
CA ASP A 243 7.55 -43.32 25.25
C ASP A 243 6.89 -44.37 24.32
N LYS A 244 7.72 -45.01 23.49
CA LYS A 244 7.40 -46.33 22.94
C LYS A 244 7.90 -47.39 23.92
N ALA A 245 7.06 -47.75 24.89
CA ALA A 245 7.27 -48.94 25.69
C ALA A 245 5.98 -49.72 25.92
N ARG A 246 5.97 -50.94 25.35
CA ARG A 246 5.31 -52.17 25.83
C ARG A 246 3.77 -52.23 25.82
N ARG A 247 3.23 -53.00 24.86
CA ARG A 247 2.75 -54.37 25.08
C ARG A 247 2.43 -55.06 23.76
#